data_AF-A0AAV2I2E6-F1
#
_entry.id   AF-A0AAV2I2E6-F1
#
_cell.length_a   1.000
_cell.length_b   1.000
_cell.length_c   1.000
_cell.angle_alpha   90.00
_cell.angle_beta   90.00
_cell.angle_gamma   90.00
#
_symmetry.space_group_name_H-M   'P 1'
#
loop_
_entity.id
_entity.type
_entity.pdbx_description
1 polymer ?
#
loop_
_entity_poly.entity_id
_entity_poly.type
_entity_poly.pdbx_seq_one_letter_code
_entity_poly.pdbx_strand_id
1 'polypeptide(L)' 'VRFGCQRIDEDLISRFEQLTGKKAHHLLRRNIFFSHREIDHILDLYEQRKPFYLYTGRVPSSEAMHMGHLVPFIFAK' A
#
# COMPACT_ATOMS: atom_id res chain seq x y z
N VAL A 1 -10.73 -1.46 -18.95
CA VAL A 1 -9.60 -1.58 -18.00
C VAL A 1 -8.33 -1.08 -18.71
N ARG A 2 -7.76 0.09 -18.33
CA ARG A 2 -6.62 0.70 -19.07
C ARG A 2 -5.25 0.23 -18.57
N PHE A 3 -5.14 -0.05 -17.27
CA PHE A 3 -3.85 -0.41 -16.65
C PHE A 3 -3.82 -1.84 -16.12
N GLY A 4 -4.94 -2.54 -15.93
CA GLY A 4 -4.96 -3.92 -15.43
C GLY A 4 -4.76 -4.05 -13.91
N CYS A 5 -4.86 -2.97 -13.16
CA CYS A 5 -4.92 -2.99 -11.70
C CYS A 5 -6.36 -3.15 -11.20
N GLN A 6 -6.49 -3.57 -9.95
CA GLN A 6 -7.74 -3.66 -9.22
C GLN A 6 -7.88 -2.46 -8.28
N ARG A 7 -9.14 -2.14 -7.95
CA ARG A 7 -9.48 -1.09 -6.99
C ARG A 7 -9.27 -1.62 -5.57
N ILE A 8 -8.67 -0.83 -4.69
CA ILE A 8 -8.72 -1.10 -3.24
C ILE A 8 -10.13 -0.77 -2.76
N ASP A 9 -10.90 -1.81 -2.43
CA ASP A 9 -12.27 -1.69 -1.92
C ASP A 9 -12.34 -1.81 -0.39
N GLU A 10 -13.56 -1.71 0.15
CA GLU A 10 -13.79 -1.75 1.60
C GLU A 10 -13.53 -3.14 2.18
N ASP A 11 -13.85 -4.21 1.44
CA ASP A 11 -13.61 -5.59 1.86
C ASP A 11 -12.12 -5.86 2.05
N LEU A 12 -11.28 -5.38 1.12
CA LEU A 12 -9.84 -5.50 1.22
C LEU A 12 -9.28 -4.69 2.40
N ILE A 13 -9.80 -3.48 2.64
CA ILE A 13 -9.42 -2.66 3.81
C ILE A 13 -9.80 -3.39 5.10
N SER A 14 -11.00 -3.95 5.19
CA SER A 14 -11.46 -4.72 6.35
C SER A 14 -10.58 -5.95 6.60
N ARG A 15 -10.22 -6.69 5.55
CA ARG A 15 -9.29 -7.83 5.65
C ARG A 15 -7.91 -7.41 6.16
N PHE A 16 -7.37 -6.30 5.66
CA PHE A 16 -6.11 -5.73 6.13
C PHE A 16 -6.16 -5.41 7.62
N GLU A 17 -7.24 -4.76 8.09
CA GLU A 17 -7.40 -4.41 9.51
C GLU A 17 -7.54 -5.66 10.41
N GLN A 18 -8.27 -6.68 9.95
CA GLN A 18 -8.44 -7.94 10.67
C GLN A 18 -7.11 -8.69 10.82
N LEU A 19 -6.35 -8.86 9.73
CA LEU A 19 -5.09 -9.61 9.78
C LEU A 19 -4.02 -8.89 10.60
N THR A 20 -3.93 -7.57 10.48
CA THR A 20 -2.89 -6.78 11.18
C THR A 20 -3.26 -6.42 12.61
N GLY A 21 -4.53 -6.55 13.00
CA GLY A 21 -5.06 -6.08 14.29
C GLY A 21 -4.95 -4.56 14.47
N LYS A 22 -4.75 -3.81 13.39
CA LYS A 22 -4.54 -2.36 13.40
C LYS A 22 -5.47 -1.68 12.42
N LYS A 23 -5.93 -0.48 12.78
CA LYS A 23 -6.69 0.37 11.88
C LYS A 23 -5.86 0.72 10.65
N ALA A 24 -6.44 0.61 9.46
CA ALA A 24 -5.79 0.86 8.20
C ALA A 24 -5.31 2.32 8.12
N HIS A 25 -4.14 2.51 7.53
CA HIS A 25 -3.54 3.82 7.37
C HIS A 25 -4.51 4.78 6.70
N HIS A 26 -4.54 6.04 7.12
CA HIS A 26 -5.50 7.01 6.58
C HIS A 26 -5.33 7.24 5.07
N LEU A 27 -4.17 6.94 4.49
CA LEU A 27 -3.95 7.01 3.04
C LEU A 27 -4.70 5.91 2.26
N LEU A 28 -5.02 4.77 2.89
CA LEU A 28 -5.93 3.77 2.31
C LEU A 28 -7.39 4.21 2.49
N ARG A 29 -7.78 4.55 3.73
CA ARG A 29 -9.17 4.92 4.06
C ARG A 29 -9.66 6.20 3.38
N ARG A 30 -8.75 7.13 3.03
CA ARG A 30 -9.06 8.36 2.27
C ARG A 30 -8.83 8.22 0.78
N ASN A 31 -8.62 7.00 0.30
CA ASN A 31 -8.50 6.70 -1.11
C ASN A 31 -7.32 7.39 -1.83
N ILE A 32 -6.20 7.60 -1.13
CA ILE A 32 -4.98 8.17 -1.73
C ILE A 32 -4.16 7.06 -2.40
N PHE A 33 -3.98 5.92 -1.71
CA PHE A 33 -3.65 4.65 -2.36
C PHE A 33 -4.97 3.98 -2.73
N PHE A 34 -5.30 3.97 -4.03
CA PHE A 34 -6.63 3.58 -4.50
C PHE A 34 -6.64 2.31 -5.36
N SER A 35 -5.48 1.80 -5.77
CA SER A 35 -5.40 0.63 -6.63
C SER A 35 -4.25 -0.28 -6.23
N HIS A 36 -4.37 -1.57 -6.56
CA HIS A 36 -3.35 -2.58 -6.29
C HIS A 36 -3.25 -3.59 -7.44
N ARG A 37 -2.24 -4.46 -7.34
CA ARG A 37 -2.17 -5.75 -8.02
C ARG A 37 -1.77 -6.77 -6.98
N GLU A 38 -2.57 -7.82 -6.82
CA GLU A 38 -2.23 -8.99 -6.00
C GLU A 38 -1.88 -8.67 -4.53
N ILE A 39 -2.44 -7.60 -3.96
CA ILE A 39 -2.28 -7.33 -2.52
C ILE A 39 -2.97 -8.42 -1.69
N ASP A 40 -4.02 -9.06 -2.22
CA ASP A 40 -4.64 -10.26 -1.64
C ASP A 40 -3.62 -11.37 -1.42
N HIS A 41 -2.72 -11.58 -2.39
CA HIS A 41 -1.66 -12.57 -2.28
C HIS A 41 -0.66 -12.21 -1.16
N ILE A 42 -0.34 -10.93 -1.00
CA ILE A 42 0.50 -10.47 0.12
C ILE A 42 -0.20 -10.69 1.47
N LEU A 43 -1.51 -10.46 1.54
CA LEU A 43 -2.31 -10.77 2.74
C LEU A 43 -2.35 -12.27 3.03
N ASP A 44 -2.44 -13.13 2.00
CA ASP A 44 -2.34 -14.59 2.16
C ASP A 44 -0.96 -15.00 2.72
N LEU A 45 0.12 -14.42 2.21
CA LEU A 45 1.48 -14.68 2.71
C LEU A 45 1.62 -14.24 4.17
N TYR A 46 1.07 -13.07 4.51
CA TYR A 46 1.05 -12.55 5.88
C TYR A 46 0.31 -13.50 6.83
N GLU A 47 -0.89 -13.95 6.45
CA GLU A 47 -1.72 -14.91 7.20
C GLU A 47 -1.00 -16.25 7.41
N GLN A 48 -0.29 -16.72 6.39
CA GLN A 48 0.54 -17.95 6.43
C GLN A 48 1.88 -17.76 7.17
N ARG A 49 2.16 -16.57 7.71
CA ARG A 49 3.45 -16.20 8.33
C ARG A 49 4.66 -16.41 7.42
N LYS A 50 4.48 -16.25 6.10
CA LYS A 50 5.55 -16.29 5.12
C LYS A 50 6.19 -14.91 4.99
N PRO A 51 7.52 -14.83 4.85
CA PRO A 51 8.20 -13.56 4.73
C PRO A 51 7.94 -12.90 3.38
N PHE A 52 7.82 -11.57 3.39
CA PHE A 52 7.86 -10.69 2.22
C PHE A 52 8.57 -9.39 2.63
N TYR A 53 8.89 -8.53 1.67
CA TYR A 53 9.56 -7.25 1.92
C TYR A 53 8.89 -6.10 1.17
N LEU A 54 9.06 -4.89 1.67
CA LEU A 54 8.62 -3.67 0.98
C LEU A 54 9.74 -3.14 0.11
N TYR A 55 9.40 -2.71 -1.11
CA TYR A 55 10.32 -2.09 -2.04
C TYR A 55 9.70 -0.83 -2.64
N THR A 56 10.40 0.28 -2.51
CA THR A 56 10.06 1.56 -3.14
C THR A 56 11.35 2.30 -3.48
N GLY A 57 11.29 3.27 -4.39
CA GLY A 57 12.46 3.96 -4.89
C GLY A 57 12.23 5.45 -5.14
N ARG A 58 13.33 6.18 -5.23
CA ARG A 58 13.36 7.59 -5.65
C ARG A 58 14.49 7.76 -6.65
N VAL A 59 14.18 8.34 -7.78
CA VAL A 59 15.20 8.80 -8.73
C VAL A 59 15.58 10.24 -8.36
N PRO A 60 16.85 10.53 -8.04
CA PRO A 60 17.28 11.89 -7.73
C PRO A 60 17.33 12.71 -9.02
N SER A 61 16.41 13.69 -9.14
CA SER A 61 16.34 14.63 -10.26
C SER A 61 16.87 16.03 -9.91
N SER A 62 16.86 16.38 -8.63
CA SER A 62 17.29 17.66 -8.04
C SER A 62 17.57 17.47 -6.55
N GLU A 63 18.31 18.39 -5.94
CA GLU A 63 18.54 18.39 -4.49
C GLU A 63 17.26 18.61 -3.68
N ALA A 64 16.37 19.47 -4.17
CA ALA A 64 15.12 19.79 -3.48
C ALA A 64 14.06 18.70 -3.70
N MET A 65 13.36 18.35 -2.62
CA MET A 65 12.12 17.56 -2.63
C MET A 65 10.94 18.42 -2.18
N HIS A 66 9.80 18.28 -2.84
CA HIS A 66 8.52 18.79 -2.34
C HIS A 66 7.74 17.73 -1.54
N MET A 67 6.71 18.16 -0.80
CA MET A 67 5.90 17.31 0.08
C MET A 67 5.29 16.08 -0.61
N GLY A 68 4.94 16.18 -1.91
CA GLY A 68 4.43 15.03 -2.68
C GLY A 68 5.36 13.81 -2.71
N HIS A 69 6.69 14.01 -2.62
CA HIS A 69 7.64 12.90 -2.58
C HIS A 69 7.52 12.08 -1.30
N LEU A 70 7.01 12.66 -0.21
CA LEU A 70 6.91 11.98 1.08
C LEU A 70 5.83 10.91 1.11
N VAL A 71 4.79 11.02 0.28
CA VAL A 71 3.60 10.13 0.34
C VAL A 71 3.96 8.63 0.30
N PRO A 72 4.74 8.13 -0.69
CA PRO A 72 5.13 6.72 -0.70
C PRO A 72 6.02 6.32 0.47
N PHE A 73 6.87 7.20 0.98
CA PHE A 73 7.77 6.92 2.10
C PHE A 73 7.07 6.94 3.46
N ILE A 74 6.07 7.81 3.64
CA ILE A 74 5.21 7.83 4.82
C ILE A 74 4.40 6.53 4.87
N PHE A 75 3.94 6.03 3.73
CA PHE A 75 3.13 4.80 3.69
C PHE A 75 3.96 3.52 3.90
N ALA A 76 5.23 3.52 3.51
CA ALA A 76 6.14 2.39 3.66
C ALA A 76 6.89 2.32 5.00
N LYS A 77 6.62 3.26 5.92
CA LYS A 77 7.25 3.38 7.24
C LYS A 77 6.43 2.67 8.32
#